data_AF-A0A059A2U6-F1
#
_entry.id   AF-A0A059A2U6-F1
#
_cell.length_a   1.000
_cell.length_b   1.000
_cell.length_c   1.000
_cell.angle_alpha   90.00
_cell.angle_beta   90.00
_cell.angle_gamma   90.00
#
_symmetry.space_group_name_H-M   'P 1'
#
loop_
_entity.id
_entity.type
_entity.pdbx_description
1 polymer ?
#
loop_
_entity_poly.entity_id
_entity_poly.type
_entity_poly.pdbx_seq_one_letter_code
_entity_poly.pdbx_strand_id
1 'polypeptide(L)'
;TFTSQLHNSCSPQERESVMEQQTVLRQLEAILSIYKLARAGHYLDALREVAKLPFLPLDPRIPDVTADVLQNLSPYVQACVPDILKVALSCMDNVPDSDGSLRALKAKIANFLANNLKRNWPRDLYEKVARSL
;
A
#
# COMPACT_ATOMS: atom_id res chain seq x y z
N THR A 1 20.09 40.15 29.54
CA THR A 1 20.37 38.71 29.43
C THR A 1 19.09 37.97 29.79
N PHE A 2 18.73 36.88 29.10
CA PHE A 2 17.53 36.01 29.30
C PHE A 2 16.27 36.27 28.45
N THR A 3 16.33 36.20 27.11
CA THR A 3 15.15 35.80 26.29
C THR A 3 15.57 35.28 24.90
N SER A 4 16.56 34.38 24.81
CA SER A 4 17.05 33.90 23.49
C SER A 4 17.26 32.38 23.40
N GLN A 5 16.82 31.59 24.39
CA GLN A 5 17.19 30.16 24.48
C GLN A 5 16.01 29.19 24.56
N LEU A 6 14.81 29.55 24.07
CA LEU A 6 13.67 28.62 24.05
C LEU A 6 13.07 28.40 22.65
N HIS A 7 13.87 28.49 21.58
CA HIS A 7 13.37 28.23 20.22
C HIS A 7 14.12 27.15 19.43
N ASN A 8 15.13 26.47 20.00
CA ASN A 8 15.91 25.49 19.22
C ASN A 8 16.05 24.10 19.85
N SER A 9 15.11 23.68 20.68
CA SER A 9 15.20 22.43 21.45
C SER A 9 14.94 21.15 20.64
N CYS A 10 15.05 21.18 19.32
CA CYS A 10 14.89 19.98 18.48
C CYS A 10 16.00 19.96 17.44
N SER A 11 16.91 18.99 17.57
CA SER A 11 17.99 18.77 16.62
C SER A 11 17.42 18.45 15.23
N PRO A 12 18.13 18.79 14.15
CA PRO A 12 17.70 18.45 12.79
C PRO A 12 17.40 16.95 12.62
N GLN A 13 18.18 16.09 13.30
CA GLN A 13 18.00 14.63 13.30
C GLN A 13 16.71 14.19 14.00
N GLU A 14 16.33 14.82 15.12
CA GLU A 14 15.04 14.55 15.77
C GLU A 14 13.87 14.98 14.88
N ARG A 15 13.98 16.11 14.18
CA ARG A 15 12.94 16.56 13.23
C ARG A 15 12.77 15.57 12.08
N GLU A 16 13.88 15.11 11.50
CA GLU A 16 13.87 14.12 10.43
C GLU A 16 13.24 12.80 10.88
N SER A 17 13.63 12.29 12.05
CA SER A 17 13.04 11.07 12.64
C SER A 17 11.54 11.20 12.90
N VAL A 18 11.09 12.35 13.42
CA VAL A 18 9.65 12.61 13.64
C VAL A 18 8.89 12.66 12.30
N MET A 19 9.47 13.25 11.26
CA MET A 19 8.86 13.31 9.93
C MET A 19 8.74 11.90 9.30
N GLU A 20 9.76 11.06 9.46
CA GLU A 20 9.70 9.66 9.01
C GLU A 20 8.61 8.88 9.74
N GLN A 21 8.57 8.98 11.07
CA GLN A 21 7.53 8.34 11.89
C GLN A 21 6.12 8.80 11.50
N GLN A 22 5.95 10.11 11.26
CA GLN A 22 4.68 10.66 10.82
C GLN A 22 4.27 10.13 9.43
N THR A 23 5.25 9.94 8.53
CA THR A 23 5.02 9.35 7.21
C THR A 23 4.55 7.90 7.34
N VAL A 24 5.23 7.09 8.16
CA VAL A 24 4.86 5.70 8.42
C VAL A 24 3.47 5.61 9.04
N LEU A 25 3.16 6.46 10.02
CA LEU A 25 1.85 6.49 10.67
C LEU A 25 0.75 6.82 9.66
N ARG A 26 0.95 7.83 8.81
CA ARG A 26 -0.01 8.20 7.77
C ARG A 26 -0.22 7.07 6.74
N GLN A 27 0.83 6.33 6.40
CA GLN A 27 0.72 5.14 5.56
C GLN A 27 -0.11 4.04 6.24
N LEU A 28 0.15 3.76 7.52
CA LEU A 28 -0.62 2.76 8.29
C LEU A 28 -2.08 3.17 8.49
N GLU A 29 -2.37 4.46 8.64
CA GLU A 29 -3.75 4.97 8.71
C GLU A 29 -4.50 4.78 7.39
N ALA A 30 -3.85 5.05 6.25
CA ALA A 30 -4.43 4.78 4.93
C ALA A 30 -4.73 3.28 4.75
N ILE A 31 -3.80 2.43 5.18
CA ILE A 31 -3.98 0.98 5.20
C ILE A 31 -5.18 0.57 6.05
N LEU A 32 -5.29 1.10 7.27
CA LEU A 32 -6.41 0.83 8.16
C LEU A 32 -7.75 1.28 7.58
N SER A 33 -7.76 2.42 6.87
CA SER A 33 -8.96 2.93 6.18
C SER A 33 -9.47 1.93 5.13
N ILE A 34 -8.57 1.35 4.32
CA ILE A 34 -8.92 0.32 3.34
C ILE A 34 -9.58 -0.89 4.01
N TYR A 35 -9.00 -1.39 5.11
CA TYR A 35 -9.59 -2.51 5.86
C TYR A 35 -10.97 -2.18 6.39
N LYS A 36 -11.19 -0.96 6.88
CA LYS A 36 -12.49 -0.50 7.38
C LYS A 36 -13.54 -0.47 6.26
N LEU A 37 -13.18 0.05 5.09
CA LEU A 37 -14.07 0.09 3.92
C LEU A 37 -14.43 -1.31 3.44
N ALA A 38 -13.43 -2.19 3.28
CA ALA A 38 -13.63 -3.57 2.86
C ALA A 38 -14.54 -4.33 3.84
N ARG A 39 -14.31 -4.19 5.15
CA ARG A 39 -15.14 -4.84 6.19
C ARG A 39 -16.57 -4.31 6.21
N ALA A 40 -16.78 -3.05 5.87
CA ALA A 40 -18.10 -2.44 5.78
C ALA A 40 -18.82 -2.74 4.44
N GLY A 41 -18.21 -3.52 3.54
CA GLY A 41 -18.79 -3.87 2.24
C GLY A 41 -18.63 -2.79 1.16
N HIS A 42 -17.90 -1.72 1.44
CA HIS A 42 -17.59 -0.65 0.47
C HIS A 42 -16.40 -1.05 -0.41
N TYR A 43 -16.56 -2.14 -1.17
CA TYR A 43 -15.46 -2.77 -1.92
C TYR A 43 -14.88 -1.85 -3.01
N LEU A 44 -15.71 -1.11 -3.74
CA LEU A 44 -15.25 -0.16 -4.76
C LEU A 44 -14.40 0.96 -4.17
N ASP A 45 -14.81 1.49 -3.02
CA ASP A 45 -14.07 2.56 -2.36
C ASP A 45 -12.77 2.04 -1.75
N ALA A 46 -12.78 0.81 -1.19
CA ALA A 46 -11.56 0.15 -0.76
C ALA A 46 -10.55 -0.02 -1.92
N LEU A 47 -11.00 -0.44 -3.10
CA LEU A 47 -10.15 -0.59 -4.29
C LEU A 47 -9.59 0.74 -4.79
N ARG A 48 -10.39 1.81 -4.76
CA ARG A 48 -9.93 3.16 -5.08
C ARG A 48 -8.85 3.63 -4.12
N GLU A 49 -9.00 3.38 -2.83
CA GLU A 49 -7.98 3.74 -1.83
C GLU A 49 -6.71 2.91 -2.00
N VAL A 50 -6.81 1.62 -2.35
CA VAL A 50 -5.64 0.78 -2.69
C VAL A 50 -4.85 1.36 -3.86
N ALA A 51 -5.54 1.79 -4.94
CA ALA A 51 -4.88 2.37 -6.11
C ALA A 51 -4.20 3.71 -5.84
N LYS A 52 -4.60 4.43 -4.78
CA LYS A 52 -4.00 5.71 -4.36
C LYS A 52 -2.76 5.54 -3.48
N LEU A 53 -2.46 4.33 -3.01
CA LEU A 53 -1.31 4.12 -2.14
C LEU A 53 -0.01 4.43 -2.89
N PRO A 54 0.76 5.46 -2.50
CA PRO A 54 1.92 5.91 -3.28
C PRO A 54 3.06 4.89 -3.30
N PHE A 55 3.03 3.92 -2.38
CA PHE A 55 4.02 2.86 -2.24
C PHE A 55 3.62 1.55 -2.95
N LEU A 56 2.42 1.48 -3.53
CA LEU A 56 1.98 0.37 -4.37
C LEU A 56 1.67 0.89 -5.77
N PRO A 57 2.44 0.50 -6.81
CA PRO A 57 2.26 0.97 -8.18
C PRO A 57 1.06 0.27 -8.88
N LEU A 58 -0.10 0.30 -8.23
CA LEU A 58 -1.34 -0.35 -8.68
C LEU A 58 -2.24 0.57 -9.50
N ASP A 59 -1.91 1.87 -9.60
CA ASP A 59 -2.64 2.79 -10.47
C ASP A 59 -2.49 2.35 -11.94
N PRO A 60 -3.59 2.00 -12.65
CA PRO A 60 -3.56 1.59 -14.05
C PRO A 60 -2.96 2.63 -15.00
N ARG A 61 -2.91 3.90 -14.60
CA ARG A 61 -2.39 5.02 -15.41
C ARG A 61 -0.87 5.16 -15.32
N ILE A 62 -0.25 4.56 -14.32
CA ILE A 62 1.19 4.68 -14.08
C ILE A 62 1.89 3.46 -14.72
N PRO A 63 2.94 3.67 -15.55
CA PRO A 63 3.74 2.59 -16.10
C PRO A 63 4.28 1.68 -14.99
N ASP A 64 4.46 0.40 -15.29
CA ASP A 64 4.99 -0.54 -14.31
C ASP A 64 6.43 -0.17 -13.93
N VAL A 65 6.61 0.29 -12.70
CA VAL A 65 7.92 0.60 -12.15
C VAL A 65 8.53 -0.70 -11.63
N THR A 66 9.67 -1.08 -12.19
CA THR A 66 10.41 -2.31 -11.86
C THR A 66 11.31 -2.17 -10.62
N ALA A 67 11.41 -0.97 -10.04
CA ALA A 67 12.16 -0.75 -8.81
C ALA A 67 11.45 -1.44 -7.63
N ASP A 68 12.23 -2.02 -6.70
CA ASP A 68 11.73 -2.58 -5.44
C ASP A 68 11.27 -1.41 -4.54
N VAL A 69 10.12 -0.81 -4.88
CA VAL A 69 9.52 0.34 -4.16
C VAL A 69 9.33 0.02 -2.67
N LEU A 70 9.23 -1.27 -2.37
CA LEU A 70 9.10 -1.77 -1.02
C LEU A 70 10.40 -1.71 -0.22
N GLN A 71 11.60 -1.66 -0.82
CA GLN A 71 12.87 -1.59 -0.07
C GLN A 71 12.98 -0.34 0.80
N ASN A 72 12.42 0.77 0.33
CA ASN A 72 12.46 2.06 1.03
C ASN A 72 11.33 2.22 2.04
N LEU A 73 10.44 1.23 2.19
CA LEU A 73 9.34 1.29 3.15
C LEU A 73 9.77 0.83 4.52
N SER A 74 9.13 1.40 5.54
CA SER A 74 9.25 0.91 6.90
C SER A 74 8.82 -0.57 7.00
N PRO A 75 9.51 -1.39 7.80
CA PRO A 75 9.15 -2.79 8.02
C PRO A 75 7.68 -3.00 8.42
N TYR A 76 7.10 -2.06 9.19
CA TYR A 76 5.69 -2.11 9.59
C TYR A 76 4.73 -2.04 8.40
N VAL A 77 5.03 -1.17 7.44
CA VAL A 77 4.22 -1.00 6.22
C VAL A 77 4.45 -2.19 5.28
N GLN A 78 5.69 -2.64 5.14
CA GLN A 78 6.02 -3.83 4.33
C GLN A 78 5.26 -5.08 4.80
N ALA A 79 5.16 -5.28 6.12
CA ALA A 79 4.42 -6.41 6.69
C ALA A 79 2.91 -6.38 6.35
N CYS A 80 2.35 -5.20 6.10
CA CYS A 80 0.94 -5.04 5.75
C CYS A 80 0.65 -5.28 4.25
N VAL A 81 1.66 -5.19 3.37
CA VAL A 81 1.48 -5.28 1.91
C VAL A 81 0.80 -6.57 1.48
N PRO A 82 1.22 -7.78 1.92
CA PRO A 82 0.57 -9.02 1.52
C PRO A 82 -0.93 -9.01 1.83
N ASP A 83 -1.31 -8.55 3.03
CA ASP A 83 -2.69 -8.57 3.47
C ASP A 83 -3.55 -7.53 2.75
N ILE A 84 -2.99 -6.36 2.42
CA ILE A 84 -3.65 -5.35 1.58
C ILE A 84 -3.96 -5.93 0.20
N LEU A 85 -3.00 -6.63 -0.42
CA LEU A 85 -3.19 -7.26 -1.72
C LEU A 85 -4.28 -8.35 -1.64
N LYS A 86 -4.31 -9.15 -0.57
CA LYS A 86 -5.37 -10.14 -0.34
C LYS A 86 -6.74 -9.48 -0.20
N VAL A 87 -6.83 -8.37 0.55
CA VAL A 87 -8.08 -7.62 0.70
C VAL A 87 -8.51 -7.03 -0.63
N ALA A 88 -7.61 -6.44 -1.40
CA ALA A 88 -7.91 -5.94 -2.74
C ALA A 88 -8.46 -7.06 -3.64
N LEU A 89 -7.80 -8.22 -3.69
CA LEU A 89 -8.29 -9.39 -4.45
C LEU A 89 -9.69 -9.81 -3.99
N SER A 90 -9.91 -9.88 -2.67
CA SER A 90 -11.23 -10.22 -2.11
C SER A 90 -12.30 -9.17 -2.46
N CYS A 91 -11.96 -7.88 -2.45
CA CYS A 91 -12.89 -6.82 -2.84
C CYS A 91 -13.26 -6.94 -4.32
N MET A 92 -12.30 -7.29 -5.20
CA MET A 92 -12.57 -7.49 -6.63
C MET A 92 -13.49 -8.67 -6.90
N ASP A 93 -13.44 -9.74 -6.07
CA ASP A 93 -14.37 -10.88 -6.20
C ASP A 93 -15.83 -10.50 -5.91
N ASN A 94 -16.06 -9.39 -5.19
CA ASN A 94 -17.37 -8.89 -4.81
C ASN A 94 -17.90 -7.76 -5.70
N VAL A 95 -17.14 -7.34 -6.72
CA VAL A 95 -17.50 -6.24 -7.62
C VAL A 95 -17.57 -6.74 -9.06
N PRO A 96 -18.66 -6.46 -9.81
CA PRO A 96 -18.74 -6.82 -11.21
C PRO A 96 -17.78 -5.98 -12.06
N ASP A 97 -16.96 -6.64 -12.88
CA ASP A 97 -16.07 -5.98 -13.84
C ASP A 97 -16.87 -5.47 -15.04
N SER A 98 -17.23 -4.19 -15.02
CA SER A 98 -18.11 -3.59 -16.03
C SER A 98 -17.34 -2.95 -17.19
N ASP A 99 -16.11 -2.50 -16.95
CA ASP A 99 -15.30 -1.68 -17.86
C ASP A 99 -13.90 -2.25 -18.09
N GLY A 100 -13.56 -3.41 -17.51
CA GLY A 100 -12.24 -4.03 -17.60
C GLY A 100 -11.22 -3.45 -16.61
N SER A 101 -11.60 -2.46 -15.80
CA SER A 101 -10.69 -1.83 -14.82
C SER A 101 -10.27 -2.83 -13.74
N LEU A 102 -11.14 -3.75 -13.34
CA LEU A 102 -10.78 -4.77 -12.35
C LEU A 102 -9.78 -5.77 -12.92
N ARG A 103 -9.93 -6.16 -14.19
CA ARG A 103 -8.97 -7.01 -14.89
C ARG A 103 -7.59 -6.35 -15.00
N ALA A 104 -7.54 -5.06 -15.34
CA ALA A 104 -6.30 -4.30 -15.38
C ALA A 104 -5.62 -4.23 -13.99
N LEU A 105 -6.40 -4.01 -12.93
CA LEU A 105 -5.88 -3.99 -11.56
C LEU A 105 -5.35 -5.37 -11.13
N LYS A 106 -6.05 -6.47 -11.44
CA LYS A 106 -5.58 -7.84 -11.20
C LYS A 106 -4.25 -8.11 -11.91
N ALA A 107 -4.13 -7.71 -13.18
CA ALA A 107 -2.88 -7.85 -13.94
C ALA A 107 -1.73 -7.05 -13.30
N LYS A 108 -2.00 -5.85 -12.80
CA LYS A 108 -1.00 -5.05 -12.06
C LYS A 108 -0.56 -5.72 -10.76
N ILE A 109 -1.47 -6.30 -9.99
CA ILE A 109 -1.12 -7.05 -8.78
C ILE A 109 -0.24 -8.26 -9.14
N ALA A 110 -0.60 -9.00 -10.19
CA ALA A 110 0.20 -10.13 -10.66
C ALA A 110 1.61 -9.71 -11.11
N ASN A 111 1.71 -8.64 -11.89
CA ASN A 111 3.00 -8.10 -12.34
C ASN A 111 3.83 -7.58 -11.17
N PHE A 112 3.20 -6.92 -10.20
CA PHE A 112 3.86 -6.45 -8.98
C PHE A 112 4.48 -7.61 -8.19
N LEU A 113 3.76 -8.71 -8.00
CA LEU A 113 4.29 -9.90 -7.33
C LEU A 113 5.41 -10.56 -8.12
N ALA A 114 5.28 -10.65 -9.45
CA ALA A 114 6.29 -11.21 -10.35
C ALA A 114 7.61 -10.39 -10.31
N ASN A 115 7.52 -9.07 -10.27
CA ASN A 115 8.69 -8.19 -10.18
C ASN A 115 9.33 -8.21 -8.78
N ASN A 116 8.59 -8.63 -7.76
CA ASN A 116 9.06 -8.70 -6.37
C ASN A 116 9.23 -10.15 -5.86
N LEU A 117 9.47 -11.13 -6.75
CA LEU A 117 9.61 -12.56 -6.41
C LEU A 117 10.71 -12.87 -5.38
N LYS A 118 11.70 -11.99 -5.21
CA LYS A 118 12.76 -12.15 -4.20
C LYS A 118 12.23 -12.06 -2.77
N ARG A 119 11.04 -11.49 -2.56
CA ARG A 119 10.38 -11.43 -1.26
C ARG A 119 9.64 -12.74 -1.01
N ASN A 120 9.75 -13.27 0.21
CA ASN A 120 9.08 -14.49 0.63
C ASN A 120 7.58 -14.23 0.84
N TRP A 121 6.84 -14.06 -0.26
CA TRP A 121 5.41 -13.78 -0.22
C TRP A 121 4.62 -14.99 0.31
N PRO A 122 3.51 -14.77 1.04
CA PRO A 122 2.65 -15.85 1.49
C PRO A 122 2.11 -16.67 0.32
N ARG A 123 2.15 -18.01 0.43
CA ARG A 123 1.67 -18.93 -0.63
C ARG A 123 0.21 -18.66 -1.00
N ASP A 124 -0.63 -18.38 -0.02
CA ASP A 124 -2.06 -18.11 -0.22
C ASP A 124 -2.31 -16.86 -1.07
N LEU A 125 -1.40 -15.87 -1.03
CA LEU A 125 -1.47 -14.71 -1.93
C LEU A 125 -1.22 -15.11 -3.38
N TYR A 126 -0.20 -15.94 -3.66
CA TYR A 126 0.04 -16.46 -5.00
C TYR A 126 -1.13 -17.27 -5.52
N GLU A 127 -1.66 -18.18 -4.70
CA GLU A 127 -2.82 -18.99 -5.07
C GLU A 127 -4.04 -18.12 -5.38
N LYS A 128 -4.26 -17.05 -4.60
CA LYS A 128 -5.38 -16.14 -4.82
C LYS A 128 -5.24 -15.36 -6.13
N VAL A 129 -4.03 -14.90 -6.47
CA VAL A 129 -3.77 -14.27 -7.77
C VAL A 129 -3.94 -15.26 -8.90
N ALA A 130 -3.40 -16.48 -8.78
CA ALA A 130 -3.51 -17.51 -9.81
C ALA A 130 -4.96 -17.92 -10.10
N ARG A 131 -5.85 -17.90 -9.09
CA ARG A 131 -7.29 -18.14 -9.28
C ARG A 131 -8.04 -16.95 -9.88
N SER A 132 -7.46 -15.76 -9.81
CA SER A 132 -8.09 -14.50 -10.22
C SER A 132 -7.77 -14.10 -11.67
N LEU A 133 -6.75 -14.72 -12.27
CA LEU A 133 -6.30 -14.56 -13.66
C LEU A 133 -7.03 -15.55 -14.58
#